data_AF-A0A7S0G6I9-F1
#
_entry.id   AF-A0A7S0G6I9-F1
#
_cell.length_a   1.000
_cell.length_b   1.000
_cell.length_c   1.000
_cell.angle_alpha   90.00
_cell.angle_beta   90.00
_cell.angle_gamma   90.00
#
_symmetry.space_group_name_H-M   'P 1'
#
loop_
_entity.id
_entity.type
_entity.pdbx_description
1 polymer ?
#
loop_
_entity_poly.entity_id
_entity_poly.type
_entity_poly.pdbx_seq_one_letter_code
_entity_poly.pdbx_strand_id
1 'polypeptide(L)'
;SSNDRKSMSISKVITCCTSAPSTTLDPEGPTERAQRFSASLPDLSPNFRRLYILRHGMTDWNKRGFVQGSSFDIPLNDEGRSQARYAAEELSALPITCVASSHLSRASKTADEVHSFHPLATRLTSKGFVEI
;
A
#
# COMPACT_ATOMS: atom_id res chain seq x y z
N SER A 1 28.05 -16.85 -7.92
CA SER A 1 26.77 -17.13 -8.59
C SER A 1 25.68 -16.39 -7.84
N SER A 2 25.33 -15.17 -8.27
CA SER A 2 24.25 -14.38 -7.65
C SER A 2 23.78 -13.33 -8.63
N ASN A 3 22.82 -13.70 -9.47
CA ASN A 3 22.11 -12.74 -10.31
C ASN A 3 20.65 -13.16 -10.36
N ASP A 4 20.01 -13.21 -9.19
CA ASP A 4 18.56 -13.36 -9.06
C ASP A 4 17.89 -12.02 -9.41
N ARG A 5 18.04 -11.60 -10.67
CA ARG A 5 17.12 -10.66 -11.29
C ARG A 5 15.84 -11.43 -11.62
N LYS A 6 15.05 -11.73 -10.59
CA LYS A 6 13.69 -12.25 -10.77
C LYS A 6 12.87 -11.16 -11.45
N SER A 7 12.63 -11.42 -12.74
CA SER A 7 11.74 -10.78 -13.69
C SER A 7 10.76 -9.78 -13.07
N MET A 8 10.93 -8.52 -13.46
CA MET A 8 10.06 -7.40 -13.19
C MET A 8 8.71 -7.63 -13.90
N SER A 9 7.61 -7.62 -13.15
CA SER A 9 6.28 -7.26 -13.67
C SER A 9 5.84 -5.97 -12.98
N ILE A 10 5.31 -5.06 -13.78
CA ILE A 10 5.28 -3.62 -13.55
C ILE A 10 3.91 -3.20 -13.00
N SER A 11 3.96 -2.50 -11.86
CA SER A 11 3.02 -1.48 -11.35
C SER A 11 1.67 -1.90 -10.74
N LYS A 12 1.11 -1.30 -9.66
CA LYS A 12 1.47 -0.29 -8.63
C LYS A 12 0.20 0.56 -8.36
N VAL A 13 -0.01 1.00 -7.11
CA VAL A 13 -0.64 2.26 -6.64
C VAL A 13 -1.66 2.03 -5.52
N ILE A 14 -1.24 2.39 -4.31
CA ILE A 14 -2.12 2.91 -3.26
C ILE A 14 -1.83 4.40 -3.16
N THR A 15 -2.66 5.23 -3.77
CA THR A 15 -2.46 6.68 -3.79
C THR A 15 -2.88 7.28 -2.46
N CYS A 16 -1.90 7.77 -1.71
CA CYS A 16 -2.14 8.55 -0.51
C CYS A 16 -1.84 10.02 -0.71
N CYS A 17 -2.87 10.88 -0.69
CA CYS A 17 -2.70 12.33 -0.60
C CYS A 17 -2.48 12.73 0.86
N THR A 18 -1.80 13.85 1.12
CA THR A 18 -1.60 14.36 2.48
C THR A 18 -2.29 15.71 2.69
N SER A 19 -2.96 15.90 3.82
CA SER A 19 -3.33 17.21 4.36
C SER A 19 -2.82 17.33 5.80
N ALA A 20 -2.81 18.54 6.35
CA ALA A 20 -2.34 18.82 7.71
C ALA A 20 -2.89 17.81 8.75
N PRO A 21 -2.08 17.44 9.76
CA PRO A 21 -2.39 16.33 10.66
C PRO A 21 -3.69 16.60 11.42
N SER A 22 -4.60 15.62 11.36
CA SER A 22 -5.80 15.56 12.21
C SER A 22 -5.60 14.45 13.23
N THR A 23 -5.54 14.83 14.50
CA THR A 23 -5.37 13.97 15.66
C THR A 23 -6.65 13.16 15.91
N THR A 24 -6.74 11.98 15.30
CA THR A 24 -7.60 10.90 15.80
C THR A 24 -6.73 9.66 15.86
N LEU A 25 -6.24 9.36 17.05
CA LEU A 25 -5.26 8.31 17.34
C LEU A 25 -5.95 7.03 17.78
N ASP A 26 -5.47 5.90 17.27
CA ASP A 26 -5.54 4.61 17.94
C ASP A 26 -4.98 4.71 19.36
N PRO A 27 -5.43 3.89 20.33
CA PRO A 27 -5.00 3.97 21.73
C PRO A 27 -3.50 3.75 21.95
N GLU A 28 -2.77 3.18 20.99
CA GLU A 28 -1.33 2.86 21.09
C GLU A 28 -0.42 3.74 20.20
N GLY A 29 -0.99 4.64 19.39
CA GLY A 29 -0.22 5.49 18.47
C GLY A 29 0.62 4.72 17.41
N PRO A 30 1.26 5.43 16.48
CA PRO A 30 2.10 4.81 15.44
C PRO A 30 3.40 4.26 16.04
N THR A 31 3.87 3.12 15.50
CA THR A 31 5.11 2.45 15.93
C THR A 31 6.35 3.34 15.75
N GLU A 32 7.42 3.10 16.52
CA GLU A 32 8.70 3.83 16.37
C GLU A 32 9.23 3.73 14.93
N ARG A 33 9.00 2.60 14.27
CA ARG A 33 9.40 2.38 12.89
C ARG A 33 8.61 3.24 11.90
N ALA A 34 7.30 3.36 12.07
CA ALA A 34 6.46 4.26 11.29
C ALA A 34 6.87 5.73 11.48
N GLN A 35 7.19 6.13 12.72
CA GLN A 35 7.69 7.48 13.02
C GLN A 35 9.03 7.76 12.33
N ARG A 36 9.99 6.82 12.38
CA ARG A 36 11.27 6.92 11.67
C ARG A 36 11.06 7.02 10.15
N PHE A 37 10.14 6.23 9.60
CA PHE A 37 9.83 6.30 8.18
C PHE A 37 9.26 7.68 7.80
N SER A 38 8.28 8.18 8.55
CA SER A 38 7.72 9.51 8.34
C SER A 38 8.78 10.61 8.41
N ALA A 39 9.66 10.56 9.42
CA ALA A 39 10.74 11.54 9.61
C ALA A 39 11.83 11.48 8.53
N SER A 40 11.95 10.35 7.82
CA SER A 40 12.93 10.18 6.73
C SER A 40 12.49 10.83 5.41
N LEU A 41 11.22 11.22 5.30
CA LEU A 41 10.69 11.80 4.07
C LEU A 41 11.07 13.29 3.97
N PRO A 42 11.37 13.81 2.76
CA PRO A 42 11.70 15.22 2.59
C PRO A 42 10.50 16.12 2.92
N ASP A 43 10.72 17.41 3.18
CA ASP A 43 9.61 18.35 3.30
C ASP A 43 8.91 18.56 1.95
N LEU A 44 7.60 18.79 2.00
CA LEU A 44 6.79 19.13 0.83
C LEU A 44 6.38 20.60 0.90
N SER A 45 6.54 21.31 -0.21
CA SER A 45 5.99 22.65 -0.33
C SER A 45 4.45 22.60 -0.47
N PRO A 46 3.72 23.68 -0.09
CA PRO A 46 2.26 23.65 0.08
C PRO A 46 1.45 23.28 -1.18
N ASN A 47 2.02 23.48 -2.37
CA ASN A 47 1.36 23.21 -3.65
C ASN A 47 1.64 21.81 -4.20
N PHE A 48 2.44 21.00 -3.50
CA PHE A 48 2.80 19.65 -3.93
C PHE A 48 2.07 18.61 -3.10
N ARG A 49 1.73 17.51 -3.76
CA ARG A 49 1.19 16.32 -3.10
C ARG A 49 2.21 15.20 -3.19
N ARG A 50 2.32 14.43 -2.11
CA ARG A 50 3.02 13.16 -2.17
C ARG A 50 2.11 12.12 -2.80
N LEU A 51 2.68 11.27 -3.64
CA LEU A 51 2.06 10.04 -4.08
C LEU A 51 2.87 8.89 -3.52
N TYR A 52 2.24 8.09 -2.68
CA TYR A 52 2.79 6.81 -2.25
C TYR A 52 2.34 5.73 -3.22
N ILE A 53 3.16 4.71 -3.38
CA ILE A 53 2.87 3.62 -4.30
C ILE A 53 3.27 2.31 -3.62
N LEU A 54 2.27 1.55 -3.19
CA LEU A 54 2.45 0.23 -2.58
C LEU A 54 2.10 -0.88 -3.58
N ARG A 55 2.79 -2.02 -3.47
CA ARG A 55 2.47 -3.27 -4.18
C ARG A 55 1.57 -4.12 -3.28
N HIS A 56 0.60 -4.84 -3.86
CA HIS A 56 -0.18 -5.81 -3.10
C HIS A 56 0.73 -6.89 -2.48
N GLY A 57 0.29 -7.48 -1.37
CA GLY A 57 1.01 -8.60 -0.74
C GLY A 57 1.09 -9.84 -1.64
N MET A 58 1.93 -10.80 -1.28
CA MET A 58 2.13 -12.03 -2.05
C MET A 58 0.84 -12.85 -2.28
N THR A 59 0.72 -13.43 -3.47
CA THR A 59 -0.26 -14.48 -3.81
C THR A 59 0.44 -15.82 -4.00
N ASP A 60 -0.30 -16.92 -4.04
CA ASP A 60 0.29 -18.23 -4.34
C ASP A 60 0.88 -18.32 -5.74
N TRP A 61 0.37 -17.53 -6.68
CA TRP A 61 0.92 -17.45 -8.03
C TRP A 61 2.27 -16.75 -8.05
N ASN A 62 2.39 -15.64 -7.34
CA ASN A 62 3.69 -14.96 -7.21
C ASN A 62 4.72 -15.85 -6.50
N LYS A 63 4.29 -16.59 -5.47
CA LYS A 63 5.17 -17.54 -4.76
C LYS A 63 5.71 -18.64 -5.68
N ARG A 64 4.91 -19.09 -6.65
CA ARG A 64 5.25 -20.13 -7.63
C ARG A 64 5.93 -19.57 -8.90
N GLY A 65 6.11 -18.25 -9.01
CA GLY A 65 6.73 -17.61 -10.17
C GLY A 65 5.83 -17.48 -11.39
N PHE A 66 4.52 -17.67 -11.24
CA PHE A 66 3.57 -17.43 -12.33
C PHE A 66 3.38 -15.94 -12.57
N VAL A 67 3.37 -15.55 -13.86
CA VAL A 67 2.97 -14.21 -14.27
C VAL A 67 1.48 -14.06 -13.98
N GLN A 68 1.12 -13.04 -13.21
CA GLN A 68 -0.25 -12.77 -12.82
C GLN A 68 -0.70 -11.46 -13.44
N GLY A 69 -1.60 -11.54 -14.43
CA GLY A 69 -2.24 -10.39 -15.06
C GLY A 69 -3.60 -10.06 -14.44
N SER A 70 -4.30 -9.12 -15.06
CA SER A 70 -5.64 -8.67 -14.66
C SER A 70 -6.76 -9.69 -14.90
N SER A 71 -6.56 -10.70 -15.76
CA SER A 71 -7.56 -11.73 -16.07
C SER A 71 -7.82 -12.72 -14.92
N PHE A 72 -6.92 -12.78 -13.93
CA PHE A 72 -7.02 -13.72 -12.81
C PHE A 72 -7.00 -12.99 -11.47
N ASP A 73 -8.08 -13.15 -10.72
CA ASP A 73 -8.22 -12.57 -9.39
C ASP A 73 -7.81 -13.55 -8.28
N ILE A 74 -6.50 -13.79 -8.18
CA ILE A 74 -5.96 -14.64 -7.10
C ILE A 74 -5.78 -13.77 -5.84
N PRO A 75 -6.35 -14.19 -4.69
CA PRO A 75 -6.26 -13.44 -3.45
C PRO A 75 -4.86 -13.49 -2.83
N LEU A 76 -4.64 -12.64 -1.81
CA LEU A 76 -3.45 -12.69 -0.96
C LEU A 76 -3.38 -14.04 -0.22
N ASN A 77 -2.19 -14.64 -0.18
CA ASN A 77 -1.93 -15.73 0.74
C ASN A 77 -1.59 -15.19 2.14
N ASP A 78 -1.36 -16.08 3.10
CA ASP A 78 -1.13 -15.72 4.50
C ASP A 78 0.05 -14.77 4.67
N GLU A 79 1.15 -15.06 3.96
CA GLU A 79 2.32 -14.19 3.89
C GLU A 79 1.97 -12.83 3.27
N GLY A 80 1.18 -12.80 2.20
CA GLY A 80 0.71 -11.55 1.60
C GLY A 80 -0.16 -10.71 2.52
N ARG A 81 -0.98 -11.34 3.39
CA ARG A 81 -1.76 -10.62 4.40
C ARG A 81 -0.88 -10.04 5.50
N SER A 82 0.11 -10.79 5.96
CA SER A 82 1.12 -10.28 6.91
C SER A 82 1.91 -9.11 6.31
N GLN A 83 2.31 -9.20 5.04
CA GLN A 83 2.98 -8.11 4.32
C GLN A 83 2.11 -6.87 4.19
N ALA A 84 0.82 -7.04 3.86
CA ALA A 84 -0.13 -5.93 3.78
C ALA A 84 -0.29 -5.22 5.12
N ARG A 85 -0.45 -5.98 6.20
CA ARG A 85 -0.56 -5.43 7.56
C ARG A 85 0.70 -4.68 7.97
N TYR A 86 1.85 -5.30 7.75
CA TYR A 86 3.15 -4.74 8.06
C TYR A 86 3.39 -3.42 7.29
N ALA A 87 3.04 -3.37 5.99
CA ALA A 87 3.12 -2.15 5.20
C ALA A 87 2.15 -1.06 5.71
N ALA A 88 0.94 -1.44 6.13
CA ALA A 88 -0.03 -0.51 6.69
C ALA A 88 0.46 0.11 8.01
N GLU A 89 1.08 -0.69 8.88
CA GLU A 89 1.69 -0.21 10.13
C GLU A 89 2.80 0.82 9.88
N GLU A 90 3.67 0.59 8.90
CA GLU A 90 4.72 1.56 8.52
C GLU A 90 4.15 2.89 7.99
N LEU A 91 2.99 2.83 7.33
CA LEU A 91 2.31 3.99 6.76
C LEU A 91 1.45 4.74 7.79
N SER A 92 1.16 4.14 8.94
CA SER A 92 0.24 4.69 9.97
C SER A 92 0.60 6.10 10.45
N ALA A 93 1.90 6.45 10.50
CA ALA A 93 2.36 7.78 10.93
C ALA A 93 2.20 8.86 9.85
N LEU A 94 1.87 8.48 8.62
CA LEU A 94 1.73 9.41 7.51
C LEU A 94 0.34 10.02 7.48
N PRO A 95 0.22 11.30 7.10
CA PRO A 95 -1.08 11.98 7.04
C PRO A 95 -1.87 11.60 5.79
N ILE A 96 -2.17 10.31 5.60
CA ILE A 96 -2.85 9.77 4.42
C ILE A 96 -4.33 10.18 4.41
N THR A 97 -4.79 10.77 3.31
CA THR A 97 -6.17 11.27 3.13
C THR A 97 -6.94 10.58 2.01
N CYS A 98 -6.27 9.74 1.23
CA CYS A 98 -6.89 8.93 0.18
C CYS A 98 -6.20 7.56 0.15
N VAL A 99 -6.93 6.51 -0.18
CA VAL A 99 -6.39 5.16 -0.39
C VAL A 99 -7.11 4.60 -1.63
N ALA A 100 -6.39 4.52 -2.74
CA ALA A 100 -6.93 4.01 -4.00
C ALA A 100 -6.40 2.61 -4.31
N SER A 101 -7.18 1.74 -4.96
CA SER A 101 -6.70 0.43 -5.42
C SER A 101 -7.37 0.00 -6.72
N SER A 102 -6.75 -0.96 -7.42
CA SER A 102 -7.47 -1.72 -8.45
C SER A 102 -8.62 -2.53 -7.85
N HIS A 103 -9.53 -2.97 -8.71
CA HIS A 103 -10.66 -3.82 -8.36
C HIS A 103 -10.29 -5.27 -8.01
N LEU A 104 -9.02 -5.66 -8.19
CA LEU A 104 -8.57 -7.02 -7.91
C LEU A 104 -8.47 -7.25 -6.41
N SER A 105 -8.97 -8.39 -5.94
CA SER A 105 -9.07 -8.75 -4.52
C SER A 105 -7.77 -8.55 -3.75
N ARG A 106 -6.63 -8.94 -4.34
CA ARG A 106 -5.28 -8.77 -3.75
C ARG A 106 -4.92 -7.31 -3.47
N ALA A 107 -5.21 -6.42 -4.41
CA ALA A 107 -4.92 -5.00 -4.30
C ALA A 107 -5.91 -4.33 -3.35
N SER A 108 -7.21 -4.64 -3.49
CA SER A 108 -8.24 -4.14 -2.59
C SER A 108 -7.95 -4.52 -1.15
N LYS A 109 -7.61 -5.79 -0.88
CA LYS A 109 -7.33 -6.25 0.47
C LYS A 109 -6.11 -5.58 1.08
N THR A 110 -5.07 -5.34 0.29
CA THR A 110 -3.88 -4.59 0.75
C THR A 110 -4.26 -3.14 1.08
N ALA A 111 -5.08 -2.49 0.25
CA ALA A 111 -5.56 -1.14 0.48
C ALA A 111 -6.47 -1.03 1.70
N ASP A 112 -7.28 -2.07 1.97
CA ASP A 112 -8.15 -2.10 3.14
C ASP A 112 -7.34 -2.18 4.44
N GLU A 113 -6.22 -2.92 4.45
CA GLU A 113 -5.29 -2.91 5.60
C GLU A 113 -4.71 -1.50 5.82
N VAL A 114 -4.27 -0.81 4.77
CA VAL A 114 -3.79 0.58 4.89
C VAL A 114 -4.89 1.51 5.39
N HIS A 115 -6.10 1.42 4.84
CA HIS A 115 -7.21 2.26 5.25
C HIS A 115 -7.63 2.03 6.71
N SER A 116 -7.42 0.83 7.26
CA SER A 116 -7.71 0.55 8.68
C SER A 116 -6.93 1.44 9.66
N PHE A 117 -5.74 1.92 9.28
CA PHE A 117 -4.94 2.88 10.06
C PHE A 117 -5.23 4.35 9.69
N HIS A 118 -6.02 4.59 8.64
CA HIS A 118 -6.39 5.92 8.18
C HIS A 118 -7.91 5.98 7.95
N PRO A 119 -8.73 5.85 9.01
CA PRO A 119 -10.18 5.76 8.89
C PRO A 119 -10.83 7.02 8.28
N LEU A 120 -10.14 8.17 8.35
CA LEU A 120 -10.58 9.43 7.74
C LEU A 120 -10.19 9.55 6.25
N ALA A 121 -9.34 8.66 5.74
CA ALA A 121 -8.94 8.69 4.34
C ALA A 121 -10.10 8.24 3.44
N THR A 122 -10.25 8.87 2.27
CA THR A 122 -11.21 8.40 1.27
C THR A 122 -10.74 7.08 0.66
N ARG A 123 -11.56 6.03 0.70
CA ARG A 123 -11.27 4.73 0.07
C ARG A 123 -11.88 4.66 -1.33
N LEU A 124 -11.04 4.46 -2.36
CA LEU A 124 -11.46 4.42 -3.77
C LEU A 124 -11.03 3.13 -4.46
N THR A 125 -11.92 2.54 -5.25
CA THR A 125 -11.60 1.38 -6.10
C THR A 125 -11.92 1.70 -7.56
N SER A 126 -11.02 1.38 -8.49
CA SER A 126 -11.26 1.62 -9.92
C SER A 126 -10.73 0.49 -10.80
N LYS A 127 -11.44 0.22 -11.90
CA LYS A 127 -10.97 -0.67 -12.97
C LYS A 127 -9.85 -0.04 -13.82
N GLY A 128 -9.71 1.29 -13.77
CA GLY A 128 -8.67 2.04 -14.49
C GLY A 128 -7.26 1.87 -13.90
N PHE A 129 -7.14 1.34 -12.68
CA PHE A 129 -5.86 0.90 -12.13
C PHE A 129 -5.57 -0.51 -12.64
N VAL A 130 -5.05 -0.61 -13.86
CA VAL A 130 -4.82 -1.88 -14.56
C VAL A 130 -3.47 -2.49 -14.12
N GLU A 131 -3.45 -3.79 -13.87
CA GLU A 131 -2.20 -4.56 -13.72
C GLU A 131 -1.64 -4.95 -15.09
N ILE A 132 -0.32 -4.77 -15.28
CA ILE A 132 0.39 -4.97 -16.54
C ILE A 132 1.15 -6.30 -16.56
#